data_AF-A0A8T4ZCP9-F1
#
_entry.id   AF-A0A8T4ZCP9-F1
#
_cell.length_a   1.000
_cell.length_b   1.000
_cell.length_c   1.000
_cell.angle_alpha   90.00
_cell.angle_beta   90.00
_cell.angle_gamma   90.00
#
_symmetry.space_group_name_H-M   'P 1'
#
loop_
_entity.id
_entity.type
_entity.pdbx_description
1 polymer ?
#
loop_
_entity_poly.entity_id
_entity_poly.type
_entity_poly.pdbx_seq_one_letter_code
_entity_poly.pdbx_strand_id
1 'polypeptide(L)' 'MIVVVSDVHLGYRNSNRQLFLKFLEEICKPLGPDDHLILLGDILDFWRRNNVLVAIENEIIFKTLESLNSNIHYIIGN' A
#
# COMPACT_ATOMS: atom_id res chain seq x y z
N MET A 1 -4.20 -16.48 6.57
CA MET A 1 -2.79 -16.03 6.40
C MET A 1 -2.71 -14.55 6.73
N ILE A 2 -1.61 -14.10 7.33
CA ILE A 2 -1.38 -12.68 7.62
C ILE A 2 -0.15 -12.22 6.86
N VAL A 3 -0.31 -11.17 6.06
CA VAL A 3 0.78 -10.49 5.36
C VAL A 3 0.90 -9.09 5.93
N VAL A 4 2.10 -8.70 6.35
CA VAL A 4 2.37 -7.38 6.94
C VAL A 4 3.40 -6.67 6.09
N VAL A 5 3.16 -5.40 5.78
CA VAL A 5 4.08 -4.52 5.06
C VAL A 5 4.11 -3.15 5.74
N SER A 6 5.29 -2.53 5.78
CA SER A 6 5.58 -1.30 6.49
C SER A 6 6.61 -0.48 5.73
N ASP A 7 6.74 0.82 6.04
CA ASP A 7 7.81 1.71 5.57
C ASP A 7 7.98 1.75 4.03
N VAL A 8 6.86 1.75 3.28
CA VAL A 8 6.89 1.78 1.82
C VAL A 8 7.23 3.18 1.28
N HIS A 9 6.76 4.23 1.97
CA HIS A 9 6.99 5.65 1.66
C HIS A 9 6.66 6.04 0.22
N LEU A 10 5.51 5.62 -0.32
CA LEU A 10 5.05 6.02 -1.66
C LEU A 10 4.95 7.55 -1.76
N GLY A 11 5.60 8.13 -2.76
CA GLY A 11 5.80 9.59 -2.88
C GLY A 11 7.23 10.03 -2.58
N TYR A 12 8.03 9.18 -1.92
CA TYR A 12 9.47 9.34 -1.82
C TYR A 12 10.16 8.93 -3.12
N ARG A 13 11.16 9.70 -3.55
CA ARG A 13 11.88 9.47 -4.82
C ARG A 13 12.56 8.10 -4.94
N ASN A 14 12.93 7.48 -3.83
CA ASN A 14 13.57 6.16 -3.81
C ASN A 14 12.59 5.04 -3.44
N SER A 15 11.30 5.34 -3.22
CA SER A 15 10.29 4.32 -3.01
C SER A 15 10.04 3.58 -4.32
N ASN A 16 9.97 2.24 -4.24
CA ASN A 16 9.75 1.42 -5.43
C ASN A 16 8.26 1.13 -5.62
N ARG A 17 7.52 2.14 -6.08
CA ARG A 17 6.07 2.04 -6.35
C ARG A 17 5.71 0.86 -7.25
N GLN A 18 6.53 0.58 -8.27
CA GLN A 18 6.24 -0.48 -9.24
C GLN A 18 6.35 -1.88 -8.61
N LEU A 19 7.35 -2.11 -7.75
CA LEU A 19 7.45 -3.37 -7.02
C LEU A 19 6.33 -3.50 -5.98
N PHE A 20 5.93 -2.41 -5.33
CA PHE A 20 4.80 -2.45 -4.41
C PHE A 20 3.49 -2.80 -5.13
N LEU A 21 3.23 -2.21 -6.30
CA LEU A 21 2.07 -2.60 -7.12
C LEU A 21 2.11 -4.08 -7.52
N LYS A 22 3.26 -4.57 -7.98
CA LYS A 22 3.43 -6.00 -8.29
C LYS A 22 3.22 -6.90 -7.08
N PHE A 23 3.70 -6.50 -5.91
CA PHE A 23 3.44 -7.21 -4.66
C PHE A 23 1.94 -7.30 -4.36
N LEU A 24 1.19 -6.21 -4.55
CA LEU A 24 -0.25 -6.24 -4.39
C LEU A 24 -0.92 -7.18 -5.40
N GLU A 25 -0.49 -7.15 -6.66
CA GLU A 25 -1.07 -7.95 -7.74
C GLU A 25 -0.73 -9.44 -7.68
N GLU A 26 0.50 -9.80 -7.30
CA GLU A 26 1.01 -11.17 -7.35
C GLU A 26 0.89 -11.90 -6.01
N ILE A 27 1.05 -11.18 -4.88
CA ILE A 27 1.05 -11.78 -3.54
C ILE A 27 -0.25 -11.51 -2.80
N CYS A 28 -0.80 -10.29 -2.90
CA CYS A 28 -2.00 -9.93 -2.14
C CYS A 28 -3.30 -10.28 -2.87
N LYS A 29 -3.32 -10.24 -4.20
CA LYS A 29 -4.53 -10.56 -4.99
C LYS A 29 -5.00 -12.02 -4.84
N PRO A 30 -4.12 -13.02 -4.71
CA PRO A 30 -4.54 -14.40 -4.43
C PRO A 30 -5.09 -14.63 -3.02
N LEU A 31 -4.98 -13.66 -2.10
CA LEU A 31 -5.49 -13.80 -0.73
C LEU A 31 -7.01 -13.92 -0.72
N GLY A 32 -7.51 -14.77 0.18
CA GLY A 32 -8.92 -15.03 0.39
C GLY A 32 -9.57 -14.10 1.44
N PRO A 33 -10.88 -14.25 1.67
CA PRO A 33 -11.65 -13.40 2.59
C PRO A 33 -11.31 -13.61 4.07
N ASP A 34 -10.67 -14.72 4.43
CA ASP A 34 -10.18 -14.99 5.80
C ASP A 34 -8.71 -14.58 5.99
N ASP A 35 -8.07 -14.04 4.95
CA ASP A 35 -6.70 -13.56 5.01
C ASP A 35 -6.66 -12.06 5.36
N HIS A 36 -5.51 -11.62 5.87
CA HIS A 36 -5.30 -10.26 6.35
C HIS A 36 -4.06 -9.64 5.73
N LEU A 37 -4.24 -8.47 5.09
CA LEU A 37 -3.16 -7.58 4.70
C LEU A 37 -3.09 -6.42 5.69
N ILE A 38 -1.97 -6.28 6.38
CA ILE A 38 -1.73 -5.20 7.33
C ILE A 38 -0.72 -4.23 6.72
N LEU A 39 -1.19 -3.01 6.46
CA LEU A 39 -0.42 -1.85 6.06
C LEU A 39 0.02 -1.10 7.33
N LEU A 40 1.19 -1.46 7.86
CA LEU A 40 1.70 -1.04 9.16
C LEU A 40 2.60 0.20 9.03
N GLY A 41 2.02 1.39 9.01
CA GLY A 41 2.77 2.65 9.05
C GLY A 41 3.48 3.02 7.75
N ASP A 42 3.69 4.32 7.58
CA ASP A 42 4.58 4.93 6.59
C ASP A 42 4.43 4.41 5.15
N ILE A 43 3.20 4.07 4.75
CA ILE A 43 2.92 3.60 3.38
C ILE A 43 2.99 4.76 2.38
N LEU A 44 2.55 5.95 2.77
CA LEU A 44 2.57 7.16 1.95
C LEU A 44 3.56 8.16 2.59
N ASP A 45 4.41 8.76 1.78
CA ASP A 45 5.29 9.86 2.21
C ASP A 45 4.61 11.20 1.94
N PHE A 46 3.89 11.69 2.94
CA PHE A 46 3.24 13.01 2.90
C PHE A 46 4.07 14.13 3.51
N TRP A 47 5.28 13.84 4.00
CA TRP A 47 6.12 14.81 4.68
C TRP A 47 7.00 15.61 3.73
N ARG A 48 7.50 14.96 2.68
CA ARG A 48 8.55 15.55 1.82
C ARG A 48 8.00 16.31 0.60
N ARG A 49 6.73 16.11 0.25
CA ARG A 49 6.06 16.68 -0.94
C ARG A 49 4.61 17.01 -0.64
N ASN A 50 3.95 17.71 -1.58
CA ASN A 50 2.53 18.00 -1.49
C ASN A 50 1.72 16.69 -1.37
N ASN A 51 0.97 16.56 -0.28
CA ASN A 51 0.21 15.35 0.06
C ASN A 51 -0.88 15.01 -0.97
N VAL A 52 -1.58 16.01 -1.52
CA VAL A 52 -2.60 15.81 -2.56
C VAL A 52 -1.98 15.22 -3.81
N LEU A 53 -0.83 15.75 -4.25
CA LEU A 53 -0.13 15.20 -5.41
C LEU A 53 0.34 13.76 -5.17
N VAL A 54 0.87 13.45 -3.98
CA VAL A 54 1.27 12.07 -3.64
C VAL A 54 0.08 11.12 -3.69
N ALA A 55 -1.09 11.52 -3.18
CA ALA A 55 -2.30 10.72 -3.25
C ALA A 55 -2.76 10.48 -4.70
N ILE A 56 -2.81 11.53 -5.52
CA ILE A 56 -3.20 11.43 -6.94
C ILE A 56 -2.19 10.56 -7.73
N GLU A 57 -0.89 10.77 -7.53
CA GLU A 57 0.18 9.99 -8.19
C GLU A 57 0.12 8.49 -7.85
N ASN A 58 -0.49 8.12 -6.73
CA ASN A 58 -0.62 6.74 -6.25
C ASN A 58 -2.07 6.22 -6.29
N GLU A 59 -2.98 6.88 -7.03
CA GLU A 59 -4.38 6.46 -7.18
C GLU A 59 -4.53 4.98 -7.56
N ILE A 60 -3.65 4.49 -8.44
CA ILE A 60 -3.65 3.08 -8.87
C ILE A 60 -3.41 2.11 -7.70
N ILE A 61 -2.59 2.47 -6.71
CA ILE A 61 -2.34 1.62 -5.54
C ILE A 61 -3.62 1.48 -4.72
N PHE A 62 -4.34 2.58 -4.50
CA PHE A 62 -5.61 2.54 -3.76
C PHE A 62 -6.66 1.71 -4.49
N LYS A 63 -6.79 1.87 -5.82
CA LYS A 63 -7.69 1.03 -6.64
C LYS A 63 -7.33 -0.45 -6.56
N THR A 64 -6.04 -0.78 -6.57
CA THR A 64 -5.59 -2.16 -6.42
C THR A 64 -5.93 -2.71 -5.03
N LEU A 65 -5.70 -1.93 -3.96
CA LEU A 65 -6.06 -2.31 -2.59
C LEU A 65 -7.57 -2.56 -2.46
N GLU A 66 -8.41 -1.67 -2.99
CA GLU A 66 -9.88 -1.83 -2.99
C GLU A 66 -10.34 -3.09 -3.74
N SER A 67 -9.55 -3.56 -4.72
CA SER A 67 -9.87 -4.76 -5.50
C SER A 67 -9.52 -6.09 -4.82
N LEU A 68 -8.79 -6.04 -3.70
CA LEU A 68 -8.37 -7.25 -2.99
C LEU A 68 -9.54 -7.88 -2.23
N ASN A 69 -9.56 -9.21 -2.18
CA ASN A 69 -10.60 -9.96 -1.48
C ASN A 69 -10.29 -10.17 0.02
N SER A 70 -9.06 -9.87 0.45
CA SER A 70 -8.60 -9.99 1.84
C SER A 70 -9.03 -8.82 2.71
N ASN A 71 -9.03 -9.02 4.04
CA ASN A 71 -9.24 -7.94 4.99
C ASN A 71 -8.02 -7.02 5.05
N ILE A 72 -8.19 -5.74 4.75
CA ILE A 72 -7.11 -4.75 4.78
C ILE A 72 -7.18 -3.92 6.06
N HIS A 73 -6.06 -3.84 6.76
CA HIS A 73 -5.90 -3.04 7.99
C HIS A 73 -4.86 -1.96 7.74
N TYR A 74 -5.23 -0.70 7.90
CA TYR A 74 -4.30 0.43 7.77
C TYR A 74 -3.99 1.01 9.15
N ILE A 75 -2.73 0.93 9.54
CA ILE A 75 -2.23 1.51 10.79
C ILE A 75 -1.37 2.71 10.40
N ILE A 76 -1.71 3.87 10.94
CA ILE A 76 -1.02 5.13 10.65
C ILE A 76 0.39 5.07 11.26
N GLY A 77 1.39 5.50 10.49
CA GLY A 77 2.77 5.64 10.94
C GLY A 77 3.08 7.07 11.36
N ASN A 78 4.36 7.45 11.31
CA ASN A 78 4.79 8.77 11.74
C ASN A 78 4.42 9.84 10.70
#